data_AF-A0A2E1V581-F1
#
_entry.id   AF-A0A2E1V581-F1
#
_cell.length_a   1.000
_cell.length_b   1.000
_cell.length_c   1.000
_cell.angle_alpha   90.00
_cell.angle_beta   90.00
_cell.angle_gamma   90.00
#
_symmetry.space_group_name_H-M   'P 1'
#
loop_
_entity.id
_entity.type
_entity.pdbx_description
1 polymer ?
#
loop_
_entity_poly.entity_id
_entity_poly.type
_entity_poly.pdbx_seq_one_letter_code
_entity_poly.pdbx_strand_id
1 'polypeptide(L)'
;MIYLIVALLLLLVPSVLRAEALNQSCAGTGQPWSDARFGSVKAVYLDNYCGYCHSFSVVESRGMFGPNHDAAAAVAARYIDDPGYTGGAAGAQEYLAESIAQPTVYMTPGYAATTHQMPAYEGLLTEAQISELAAFLTAYGDC
;
A
#
# COMPACT_ATOMS: atom_id res chain seq x y z
N MET A 1 -5.52 39.78 8.20
CA MET A 1 -5.70 39.60 6.72
C MET A 1 -4.57 38.84 6.03
N ILE A 2 -3.47 38.47 6.72
CA ILE A 2 -2.39 37.63 6.16
C ILE A 2 -2.66 36.12 6.32
N TYR A 3 -3.36 35.71 7.38
CA TYR A 3 -3.70 34.30 7.63
C TYR A 3 -4.71 33.69 6.65
N LEU A 4 -5.53 34.50 5.96
CA LEU A 4 -6.49 33.99 4.98
C LEU A 4 -5.85 33.65 3.62
N ILE A 5 -4.66 34.18 3.33
CA ILE A 5 -3.99 33.98 2.03
C ILE A 5 -3.21 32.66 2.02
N VAL A 6 -2.62 32.26 3.16
CA VAL A 6 -1.87 30.99 3.28
C VAL A 6 -2.81 29.78 3.22
N ALA A 7 -4.01 29.88 3.80
CA ALA A 7 -5.00 28.80 3.75
C ALA A 7 -5.65 28.64 2.36
N LEU A 8 -5.72 29.72 1.56
CA LEU A 8 -6.34 29.69 0.23
C LEU A 8 -5.38 29.19 -0.87
N LEU A 9 -4.05 29.31 -0.67
CA LEU A 9 -3.06 28.76 -1.60
C LEU A 9 -2.91 27.22 -1.52
N LEU A 10 -3.33 26.58 -0.42
CA LEU A 10 -3.30 25.12 -0.27
C LEU A 10 -4.42 24.39 -1.05
N LEU A 11 -5.40 25.14 -1.56
CA LEU A 11 -6.55 24.59 -2.30
C LEU A 11 -6.35 24.55 -3.82
N LEU A 12 -5.22 25.07 -4.33
CA LEU A 12 -4.88 25.10 -5.76
C LEU A 12 -3.58 24.37 -6.09
N VAL A 13 -3.12 23.49 -5.20
CA VAL A 13 -1.96 22.65 -5.47
C VAL A 13 -2.42 21.55 -6.46
N PRO A 14 -2.00 21.57 -7.75
CA PRO A 14 -2.34 20.51 -8.69
C PRO A 14 -1.99 19.15 -8.10
N SER A 15 -2.80 18.14 -8.41
CA SER A 15 -2.69 16.78 -7.86
C SER A 15 -1.28 16.17 -8.01
N VAL A 16 -0.52 16.63 -8.99
CA VAL A 16 0.88 16.25 -9.24
C VAL A 16 1.80 16.73 -8.09
N LEU A 17 1.66 17.98 -7.64
CA LEU A 17 2.45 18.54 -6.53
C LEU A 17 2.13 17.89 -5.18
N ARG A 18 0.92 17.31 -5.02
CA ARG A 18 0.58 16.51 -3.82
C ARG A 18 1.22 15.12 -3.84
N ALA A 19 1.27 14.47 -5.00
CA ALA A 19 1.96 13.18 -5.14
C ALA A 19 3.47 13.35 -4.92
N GLU A 20 4.07 14.40 -5.47
CA GLU A 20 5.48 14.76 -5.25
C GLU A 20 5.77 15.00 -3.76
N ALA A 21 4.91 15.76 -3.06
CA ALA A 21 5.07 16.05 -1.64
C ALA A 21 4.94 14.81 -0.73
N LEU A 22 3.98 13.91 -1.01
CA LEU A 22 3.81 12.65 -0.27
C LEU A 22 4.97 11.68 -0.53
N ASN A 23 5.43 11.61 -1.79
CA ASN A 23 6.61 10.84 -2.17
C ASN A 23 7.86 11.33 -1.41
N GLN A 24 8.04 12.65 -1.29
CA GLN A 24 9.14 13.25 -0.53
C GLN A 24 9.04 13.07 0.99
N SER A 25 7.84 13.12 1.58
CA SER A 25 7.67 12.91 3.03
C SER A 25 7.97 11.46 3.45
N CYS A 26 7.72 10.51 2.56
CA CYS A 26 8.00 9.08 2.73
C CYS A 26 9.45 8.69 2.48
N ALA A 27 10.19 9.48 1.70
CA ALA A 27 11.55 9.20 1.24
C ALA A 27 12.63 9.15 2.35
N GLY A 28 12.24 9.24 3.62
CA GLY A 28 13.15 9.22 4.77
C GLY A 28 13.90 7.89 4.97
N THR A 29 13.52 6.80 4.28
CA THR A 29 14.06 5.45 4.46
C THR A 29 14.88 4.92 3.28
N GLY A 30 14.97 5.66 2.17
CA GLY A 30 15.63 5.26 0.92
C GLY A 30 15.13 6.14 -0.23
N GLN A 31 15.90 6.25 -1.32
CA GLN A 31 15.60 7.20 -2.40
C GLN A 31 14.11 7.18 -2.80
N PRO A 32 13.43 8.35 -2.90
CA PRO A 32 12.05 8.41 -3.37
C PRO A 32 11.98 7.77 -4.74
N TRP A 33 10.92 7.00 -5.00
CA TRP A 33 10.66 6.50 -6.34
C TRP A 33 10.51 7.69 -7.29
N SER A 34 10.88 7.52 -8.57
CA SER A 34 10.57 8.56 -9.54
C SER A 34 9.05 8.78 -9.60
N ASP A 35 8.60 10.00 -9.84
CA ASP A 35 7.17 10.31 -9.87
C ASP A 35 6.43 9.48 -10.93
N ALA A 36 7.11 9.14 -12.03
CA ALA A 36 6.60 8.23 -13.04
C ALA A 36 6.36 6.82 -12.47
N ARG A 37 7.33 6.24 -11.75
CA ARG A 37 7.20 4.91 -11.14
C ARG A 37 6.09 4.90 -10.08
N PHE A 38 6.09 5.91 -9.20
CA PHE A 38 5.05 6.08 -8.19
C PHE A 38 3.65 6.20 -8.82
N GLY A 39 3.52 7.03 -9.85
CA GLY A 39 2.26 7.20 -10.58
C GLY A 39 1.77 5.90 -11.22
N SER A 40 2.66 5.13 -11.84
CA SER A 40 2.32 3.84 -12.44
C SER A 40 1.86 2.82 -11.40
N VAL A 41 2.58 2.63 -10.29
CA VAL A 41 2.15 1.65 -9.27
C VAL A 41 0.87 2.08 -8.54
N LYS A 42 0.69 3.39 -8.31
CA LYS A 42 -0.54 3.95 -7.74
C LYS A 42 -1.73 3.66 -8.65
N ALA A 43 -1.56 3.77 -9.97
CA ALA A 43 -2.61 3.41 -10.93
C ALA A 43 -2.94 1.91 -10.81
N VAL A 44 -1.93 1.03 -10.79
CA VAL A 44 -2.17 -0.42 -10.59
C VAL A 44 -2.94 -0.68 -9.29
N TYR A 45 -2.57 -0.02 -8.18
CA TYR A 45 -3.27 -0.19 -6.89
C TYR A 45 -4.74 0.25 -6.95
N LEU A 46 -5.03 1.41 -7.53
CA LEU A 46 -6.38 1.97 -7.56
C LEU A 46 -7.27 1.27 -8.59
N ASP A 47 -6.74 0.99 -9.79
CA ASP A 47 -7.48 0.37 -10.90
C ASP A 47 -7.85 -1.09 -10.60
N ASN A 48 -7.13 -1.73 -9.68
CA ASN A 48 -7.40 -3.10 -9.21
C ASN A 48 -8.20 -3.13 -7.90
N TYR A 49 -8.88 -2.04 -7.57
CA TYR A 49 -9.82 -1.91 -6.45
C TYR A 49 -9.23 -2.09 -5.05
N CYS A 50 -7.90 -2.11 -4.90
CA CYS A 50 -7.26 -2.26 -3.59
C CYS A 50 -7.73 -1.16 -2.63
N GLY A 51 -7.90 0.07 -3.14
CA GLY A 51 -8.38 1.22 -2.37
C GLY A 51 -9.85 1.17 -1.92
N TYR A 52 -10.66 0.27 -2.48
CA TYR A 52 -12.03 0.05 -2.02
C TYR A 52 -12.08 -0.76 -0.73
N CYS A 53 -11.15 -1.70 -0.57
CA CYS A 53 -11.05 -2.54 0.63
C CYS A 53 -10.11 -1.94 1.67
N HIS A 54 -9.00 -1.35 1.25
CA HIS A 54 -7.95 -0.89 2.15
C HIS A 54 -7.88 0.64 2.22
N SER A 55 -7.71 1.15 3.44
CA SER A 55 -7.26 2.53 3.66
C SER A 55 -5.77 2.59 3.40
N PHE A 56 -5.34 3.65 2.72
CA PHE A 56 -3.93 3.94 2.47
C PHE A 56 -3.77 5.42 2.13
N SER A 57 -3.19 6.17 3.06
CA SER A 57 -3.08 7.63 2.99
C SER A 57 -2.28 8.10 1.78
N VAL A 58 -1.21 7.39 1.41
CA VAL A 58 -0.30 7.70 0.31
C VAL A 58 -1.01 7.76 -1.05
N VAL A 59 -2.09 6.98 -1.21
CA VAL A 59 -2.92 6.99 -2.42
C VAL A 59 -4.32 7.57 -2.18
N GLU A 60 -4.53 8.18 -1.01
CA GLU A 60 -5.78 8.80 -0.57
C GLU A 60 -6.99 7.84 -0.57
N SER A 61 -6.76 6.54 -0.37
CA SER A 61 -7.85 5.54 -0.30
C SER A 61 -8.43 5.42 1.11
N ARG A 62 -9.72 5.09 1.19
CA ARG A 62 -10.51 5.06 2.44
C ARG A 62 -11.27 3.76 2.64
N GLY A 63 -10.80 2.66 2.04
CA GLY A 63 -11.39 1.34 2.22
C GLY A 63 -11.41 0.91 3.69
N MET A 64 -12.40 0.09 4.04
CA MET A 64 -12.67 -0.31 5.44
C MET A 64 -12.82 -1.82 5.65
N PHE A 65 -12.75 -2.61 4.57
CA PHE A 65 -12.98 -4.05 4.62
C PHE A 65 -11.71 -4.84 4.93
N GLY A 66 -10.55 -4.34 4.50
CA GLY A 66 -9.23 -4.90 4.77
C GLY A 66 -8.46 -4.08 5.83
N PRO A 67 -7.29 -4.57 6.26
CA PRO A 67 -6.39 -3.81 7.13
C PRO A 67 -5.89 -2.51 6.49
N ASN A 68 -5.55 -1.52 7.31
CA ASN A 68 -4.90 -0.29 6.86
C ASN A 68 -3.49 -0.60 6.32
N HIS A 69 -3.14 -0.03 5.17
CA HIS A 69 -1.83 -0.18 4.54
C HIS A 69 -0.78 0.87 4.94
N ASP A 70 -1.13 1.89 5.73
CA ASP A 70 -0.17 2.88 6.27
C ASP A 70 0.90 2.23 7.19
N ALA A 71 0.66 1.02 7.69
CA ALA A 71 1.60 0.24 8.50
C ALA A 71 1.92 -1.14 7.88
N ALA A 72 1.65 -1.32 6.57
CA ALA A 72 1.83 -2.59 5.87
C ALA A 72 3.26 -3.15 6.00
N ALA A 73 4.29 -2.32 5.95
CA ALA A 73 5.68 -2.78 5.96
C ALA A 73 6.07 -3.34 7.34
N ALA A 74 5.81 -2.61 8.42
CA ALA A 74 6.08 -3.08 9.78
C ALA A 74 5.21 -4.29 10.15
N VAL A 75 3.97 -4.33 9.69
CA VAL A 75 3.06 -5.46 9.94
C VAL A 75 3.52 -6.70 9.19
N ALA A 76 3.92 -6.58 7.92
CA ALA A 76 4.48 -7.69 7.15
C ALA A 76 5.74 -8.28 7.81
N ALA A 77 6.66 -7.41 8.28
CA ALA A 77 7.85 -7.86 9.01
C ALA A 77 7.50 -8.66 10.28
N ARG A 78 6.40 -8.32 10.97
CA ARG A 78 5.93 -9.06 12.15
C ARG A 78 5.27 -10.39 11.79
N TYR A 79 4.50 -10.45 10.71
CA TYR A 79 3.75 -11.66 10.35
C TYR A 79 4.62 -12.80 9.82
N ILE A 80 5.77 -12.50 9.24
CA ILE A 80 6.73 -13.54 8.83
C ILE A 80 7.25 -14.33 10.04
N ASP A 81 7.35 -13.69 11.20
CA ASP A 81 7.77 -14.32 12.46
C ASP A 81 6.59 -14.93 13.24
N ASP A 82 5.35 -14.83 12.73
CA ASP A 82 4.17 -15.37 13.40
C ASP A 82 4.15 -16.92 13.31
N PRO A 83 3.95 -17.65 14.42
CA PRO A 83 3.92 -19.11 14.40
C PRO A 83 2.82 -19.72 13.51
N GLY A 84 1.77 -18.96 13.20
CA GLY A 84 0.69 -19.37 12.30
C GLY A 84 1.00 -19.08 10.82
N TYR A 85 2.12 -18.43 10.50
CA TYR A 85 2.56 -18.23 9.13
C TYR A 85 3.08 -19.54 8.53
N THR A 86 2.45 -19.97 7.43
CA THR A 86 2.82 -21.20 6.72
C THR A 86 3.35 -20.95 5.32
N GLY A 87 3.57 -19.69 4.96
CA GLY A 87 4.08 -19.28 3.65
C GLY A 87 5.60 -19.39 3.53
N GLY A 88 6.12 -18.97 2.38
CA GLY A 88 7.53 -19.12 2.00
C GLY A 88 8.35 -17.84 2.01
N ALA A 89 7.78 -16.70 2.43
CA ALA A 89 8.45 -15.41 2.34
C ALA A 89 9.65 -15.31 3.29
N ALA A 90 10.77 -14.80 2.78
CA ALA A 90 11.98 -14.53 3.55
C ALA A 90 12.08 -13.07 4.04
N GLY A 91 11.12 -12.21 3.68
CA GLY A 91 11.12 -10.80 4.07
C GLY A 91 9.81 -10.08 3.73
N ALA A 92 9.64 -8.86 4.27
CA ALA A 92 8.38 -8.12 4.23
C ALA A 92 7.80 -7.95 2.80
N GLN A 93 8.65 -7.62 1.83
CA GLN A 93 8.21 -7.49 0.43
C GLN A 93 7.72 -8.83 -0.14
N GLU A 94 8.40 -9.95 0.14
CA GLU A 94 7.97 -11.26 -0.32
C GLU A 94 6.65 -11.68 0.34
N TYR A 95 6.48 -11.39 1.63
CA TYR A 95 5.23 -11.65 2.34
C TYR A 95 4.06 -10.84 1.74
N LEU A 96 4.28 -9.57 1.41
CA LEU A 96 3.27 -8.72 0.79
C LEU A 96 2.94 -9.21 -0.62
N ALA A 97 3.94 -9.65 -1.40
CA ALA A 97 3.72 -10.25 -2.71
C ALA A 97 2.90 -11.55 -2.60
N GLU A 98 3.24 -12.43 -1.66
CA GLU A 98 2.50 -13.66 -1.38
C GLU A 98 1.07 -13.36 -0.91
N SER A 99 0.88 -12.36 -0.04
CA SER A 99 -0.44 -11.94 0.42
C SER A 99 -1.34 -11.42 -0.72
N ILE A 100 -0.75 -10.74 -1.72
CA ILE A 100 -1.47 -10.27 -2.90
C ILE A 100 -1.80 -11.43 -3.84
N ALA A 101 -0.82 -12.29 -4.12
CA ALA A 101 -0.98 -13.42 -5.03
C ALA A 101 -1.96 -14.46 -4.46
N GLN A 102 -1.75 -14.86 -3.20
CA GLN A 102 -2.37 -16.00 -2.53
C GLN A 102 -2.75 -15.67 -1.07
N PRO A 103 -3.76 -14.80 -0.85
CA PRO A 103 -4.11 -14.30 0.49
C PRO A 103 -4.54 -15.38 1.48
N THR A 104 -4.91 -16.59 1.01
CA THR A 104 -5.29 -17.71 1.87
C THR A 104 -4.10 -18.42 2.52
N VAL A 105 -2.87 -18.14 2.12
CA VAL A 105 -1.65 -18.68 2.75
C VAL A 105 -1.54 -18.20 4.20
N TYR A 106 -1.82 -16.91 4.42
CA TYR A 106 -1.88 -16.34 5.76
C TYR A 106 -2.90 -15.21 5.80
N MET A 107 -3.97 -15.44 6.55
CA MET A 107 -5.01 -14.45 6.78
C MET A 107 -4.65 -13.63 8.01
N THR A 108 -4.49 -12.32 7.83
CA THR A 108 -4.28 -11.34 8.90
C THR A 108 -5.21 -11.64 10.09
N PRO A 109 -4.68 -11.72 11.34
CA PRO A 109 -5.49 -11.97 12.52
C PRO A 109 -6.75 -11.10 12.59
N GLY A 110 -7.91 -11.74 12.79
CA GLY A 110 -9.21 -11.08 12.80
C GLY A 110 -9.93 -11.01 11.46
N TYR A 111 -9.26 -11.25 10.32
CA TYR A 111 -9.87 -11.16 8.99
C TYR A 111 -10.39 -12.50 8.44
N ALA A 112 -9.89 -13.63 8.94
CA ALA A 112 -10.30 -14.95 8.48
C ALA A 112 -11.81 -15.22 8.60
N ALA A 113 -12.46 -14.66 9.62
CA ALA A 113 -13.90 -14.82 9.88
C ALA A 113 -14.78 -13.74 9.20
N THR A 114 -14.18 -12.81 8.46
CA THR A 114 -14.92 -11.74 7.79
C THR A 114 -15.57 -12.25 6.49
N THR A 115 -16.65 -11.59 6.08
CA THR A 115 -17.31 -11.86 4.79
C THR A 115 -16.59 -11.22 3.61
N HIS A 116 -15.55 -10.42 3.86
CA HIS A 116 -14.81 -9.66 2.86
C HIS A 116 -13.34 -10.10 2.83
N GLN A 117 -13.14 -11.38 2.55
CA GLN A 117 -11.80 -11.93 2.36
C GLN A 117 -11.15 -11.30 1.12
N MET A 118 -9.85 -11.04 1.21
CA MET A 118 -9.08 -10.51 0.09
C MET A 118 -9.11 -11.51 -1.07
N PRO A 119 -9.42 -11.08 -2.31
CA PRO A 119 -9.36 -11.95 -3.47
C PRO A 119 -7.91 -12.25 -3.83
N ALA A 120 -7.66 -13.43 -4.41
CA ALA A 120 -6.36 -13.76 -5.00
C ALA A 120 -6.14 -12.98 -6.30
N TYR A 121 -4.96 -12.37 -6.47
CA TYR A 121 -4.59 -11.65 -7.68
C TYR A 121 -3.62 -12.42 -8.58
N GLU A 122 -3.16 -13.60 -8.17
CA GLU A 122 -2.43 -14.50 -9.07
C GLU A 122 -3.29 -14.83 -10.30
N GLY A 123 -2.71 -14.69 -11.49
CA GLY A 123 -3.41 -14.87 -12.77
C GLY A 123 -4.31 -13.70 -13.19
N LEU A 124 -4.59 -12.74 -12.30
CA LEU A 124 -5.25 -11.47 -12.64
C LEU A 124 -4.22 -10.35 -12.90
N LEU A 125 -3.15 -10.34 -12.10
CA LEU A 125 -2.00 -9.46 -12.25
C LEU A 125 -0.78 -10.27 -12.70
N THR A 126 0.10 -9.61 -13.44
CA THR A 126 1.42 -10.19 -13.74
C THR A 126 2.28 -10.25 -12.48
N GLU A 127 3.22 -11.20 -12.43
CA GLU A 127 4.19 -11.30 -11.33
C GLU A 127 4.93 -9.98 -11.09
N ALA A 128 5.27 -9.27 -12.17
CA ALA A 128 5.91 -7.96 -12.09
C ALA A 128 5.02 -6.90 -11.42
N GLN A 129 3.71 -6.88 -11.72
CA GLN A 129 2.77 -5.97 -11.06
C GLN A 129 2.59 -6.29 -9.58
N ILE A 130 2.49 -7.58 -9.23
CA ILE A 130 2.39 -8.02 -7.83
C ILE A 130 3.66 -7.64 -7.06
N SER A 131 4.84 -7.90 -7.63
CA SER A 131 6.12 -7.53 -7.04
C SER A 131 6.24 -6.00 -6.85
N GLU A 132 5.80 -5.22 -7.84
CA GLU A 132 5.83 -3.76 -7.77
C GLU A 132 4.86 -3.20 -6.72
N LEU A 133 3.65 -3.75 -6.60
CA LEU A 133 2.71 -3.41 -5.52
C LEU A 133 3.28 -3.75 -4.15
N ALA A 134 3.92 -4.91 -4.00
CA ALA A 134 4.55 -5.32 -2.75
C ALA A 134 5.72 -4.39 -2.38
N ALA A 135 6.56 -4.02 -3.35
CA ALA A 135 7.61 -3.05 -3.15
C ALA A 135 7.05 -1.68 -2.77
N PHE A 136 5.92 -1.28 -3.36
CA PHE A 136 5.22 -0.03 -3.03
C PHE A 136 4.70 -0.04 -1.59
N LEU A 137 4.01 -1.10 -1.18
CA LEU A 137 3.55 -1.26 0.20
C LEU A 137 4.72 -1.35 1.20
N THR A 138 5.84 -1.93 0.81
CA THR A 138 7.05 -1.99 1.65
C THR A 138 7.70 -0.61 1.82
N ALA A 139 7.76 0.18 0.75
CA ALA A 139 8.41 1.49 0.77
C ALA A 139 7.55 2.58 1.43
N TYR A 140 6.22 2.49 1.30
CA TYR A 140 5.29 3.55 1.68
C TYR A 140 4.34 3.15 2.81
N GLY A 141 4.27 1.87 3.17
CA GLY A 141 3.40 1.37 4.23
C GLY A 141 4.00 1.43 5.62
N ASP A 142 4.84 2.42 5.90
CA ASP A 142 5.24 2.88 7.24
C ASP A 142 5.51 4.41 7.19
N CYS A 143 4.79 5.09 6.30
CA CYS A 143 4.69 6.53 6.22
C CYS A 143 3.41 7.00 6.93
#